data_AF-A0A4Q2QQX9-F1
#
_entry.id   AF-A0A4Q2QQX9-F1
#
_cell.length_a   1.000
_cell.length_b   1.000
_cell.length_c   1.000
_cell.angle_alpha   90.00
_cell.angle_beta   90.00
_cell.angle_gamma   90.00
#
_symmetry.space_group_name_H-M   'P 1'
#
loop_
_entity.id
_entity.type
_entity.pdbx_description
1 polymer ?
#
loop_
_entity_poly.entity_id
_entity_poly.type
_entity_poly.pdbx_seq_one_letter_code
_entity_poly.pdbx_strand_id
1 'polypeptide(L)'
;QYLEYDVEAFKKRYRQLREEYYAILDDGNLTSHLNELISLKKDIGYLLLDVNQASVVNGGSRAYTPYSPQVRKLKEGFFFAALTPTLRHLGKLEAELKG
;
A
#
# COMPACT_ATOMS: atom_id res chain seq x y z
N GLN A 1 -12.37 -21.99 8.92
CA GLN A 1 -11.23 -21.09 9.18
C GLN A 1 -11.72 -19.68 8.92
N TYR A 2 -11.89 -18.88 9.97
CA TYR A 2 -12.26 -17.47 9.81
C TYR A 2 -11.09 -16.76 9.12
N LEU A 3 -11.37 -15.92 8.12
CA LEU A 3 -10.37 -15.01 7.54
C LEU A 3 -10.02 -13.99 8.63
N GLU A 4 -9.00 -14.30 9.42
CA GLU A 4 -8.53 -13.43 10.50
C GLU A 4 -7.56 -12.41 9.90
N TYR A 5 -8.10 -11.24 9.56
CA TYR A 5 -7.26 -10.11 9.20
C TYR A 5 -6.64 -9.52 10.47
N ASP A 6 -5.31 -9.57 10.57
CA ASP A 6 -4.58 -9.01 11.72
C ASP A 6 -4.43 -7.50 11.57
N VAL A 7 -5.33 -6.76 12.24
CA VAL A 7 -5.33 -5.30 12.27
C VAL A 7 -4.04 -4.74 12.90
N GLU A 8 -3.46 -5.43 13.89
CA GLU A 8 -2.23 -4.98 14.52
C GLU A 8 -1.02 -5.20 13.61
N ALA A 9 -1.00 -6.28 12.81
CA ALA A 9 -0.01 -6.45 11.76
C ALA A 9 -0.09 -5.33 10.71
N PHE A 10 -1.29 -4.96 10.25
CA PHE A 10 -1.45 -3.84 9.31
C PHE A 10 -0.97 -2.51 9.90
N LYS A 11 -1.34 -2.20 11.15
CA LYS A 11 -0.87 -1.00 11.84
C LYS A 11 0.64 -1.00 12.01
N LYS A 12 1.24 -2.13 12.38
CA LYS A 12 2.69 -2.28 12.52
C LYS A 12 3.38 -2.04 11.19
N ARG A 13 2.91 -2.65 10.10
CA ARG A 13 3.48 -2.46 8.76
C ARG A 13 3.35 -1.00 8.29
N TYR A 14 2.20 -0.37 8.53
CA TYR A 14 2.00 1.05 8.23
C TYR A 14 2.97 1.95 9.00
N ARG A 15 3.13 1.73 10.31
CA ARG A 15 4.06 2.51 11.14
C ARG A 15 5.48 2.38 10.63
N GLN A 16 5.92 1.16 10.34
CA GLN A 16 7.25 0.90 9.78
C GLN A 16 7.48 1.66 8.47
N LEU A 17 6.58 1.50 7.48
CA LEU A 17 6.71 2.18 6.18
C LEU A 17 6.68 3.69 6.32
N ARG A 18 5.90 4.22 7.27
CA ARG A 18 5.82 5.65 7.56
C ARG A 18 7.13 6.17 8.17
N GLU A 19 7.71 5.44 9.11
CA GLU A 19 8.99 5.77 9.74
C GLU A 19 10.13 5.75 8.71
N GLU A 20 10.20 4.71 7.87
CA GLU A 20 11.16 4.62 6.76
C GLU A 20 11.01 5.79 5.78
N TYR A 21 9.78 6.15 5.42
CA TYR A 21 9.51 7.31 4.55
C TYR A 21 10.04 8.62 5.14
N TYR A 22 9.72 8.91 6.41
CA TYR A 22 10.18 10.15 7.04
C TYR A 22 11.69 10.17 7.28
N ALA A 23 12.31 9.03 7.58
CA ALA A 23 13.77 8.95 7.71
C ALA A 23 14.49 9.34 6.41
N ILE A 24 13.96 8.91 5.25
CA ILE A 24 14.50 9.31 3.93
C ILE A 24 14.30 10.80 3.67
N LEU A 25 13.15 11.36 4.06
CA LEU A 25 12.90 12.80 3.92
C LEU A 25 13.85 13.63 4.79
N ASP A 26 14.15 13.17 6.01
CA ASP A 26 15.00 13.86 6.95
C ASP A 26 16.48 13.86 6.52
N ASP A 27 16.94 12.85 5.76
CA ASP A 27 18.29 12.81 5.18
C ASP A 27 18.50 13.87 4.07
N GLY A 28 17.43 14.24 3.36
CA GLY A 28 17.43 15.33 2.37
C GLY A 28 18.05 14.98 1.01
N ASN A 29 18.74 13.84 0.86
CA ASN A 29 19.27 13.38 -0.43
C ASN A 29 18.37 12.31 -1.08
N LEU A 30 17.26 12.74 -1.67
CA LEU A 30 16.29 11.81 -2.27
C LEU A 30 16.87 10.94 -3.40
N THR A 31 17.89 11.42 -4.10
CA THR A 31 18.51 10.69 -5.21
C THR A 31 19.27 9.46 -4.73
N SER A 32 19.96 9.54 -3.57
CA SER A 32 20.64 8.37 -3.00
C SER A 32 19.69 7.31 -2.48
N HIS A 33 18.43 7.69 -2.20
CA HIS A 33 17.38 6.79 -1.70
C HIS A 33 16.38 6.34 -2.78
N LEU A 34 16.73 6.46 -4.06
CA LEU A 34 15.80 6.18 -5.16
C LEU A 34 15.24 4.75 -5.10
N ASN A 35 16.08 3.77 -4.77
CA ASN A 35 15.69 2.36 -4.67
C ASN A 35 14.70 2.15 -3.51
N GLU A 36 15.01 2.72 -2.36
CA GLU A 36 14.21 2.69 -1.15
C GLU A 36 12.84 3.35 -1.38
N LEU A 37 12.80 4.49 -2.08
CA LEU A 37 11.57 5.18 -2.44
C LEU A 37 10.69 4.37 -3.39
N ILE A 38 11.29 3.65 -4.35
CA ILE A 38 10.57 2.73 -5.25
C ILE A 38 9.96 1.58 -4.44
N SER A 39 10.74 0.94 -3.57
CA SER A 39 10.25 -0.14 -2.71
C SER A 39 9.16 0.35 -1.75
N LEU A 40 9.32 1.53 -1.13
CA LEU A 40 8.32 2.14 -0.25
C LEU A 40 7.00 2.41 -0.96
N LYS A 41 7.05 3.02 -2.16
CA LYS A 41 5.83 3.30 -2.93
C LYS A 41 5.11 2.02 -3.34
N LYS A 42 5.87 0.97 -3.66
CA LYS A 42 5.30 -0.34 -3.98
C LYS A 42 4.64 -0.97 -2.76
N ASP A 43 5.35 -1.01 -1.64
CA ASP A 43 4.92 -1.67 -0.40
C ASP A 43 3.71 -0.98 0.23
N ILE A 44 3.67 0.36 0.22
CA ILE A 44 2.50 1.10 0.72
C ILE A 44 1.26 0.88 -0.16
N GLY A 45 1.45 0.72 -1.47
CA GLY A 45 0.35 0.45 -2.38
C GLY A 45 -0.23 -0.96 -2.21
N TYR A 46 0.61 -1.97 -1.99
CA TYR A 46 0.12 -3.31 -1.63
C TYR A 46 -0.58 -3.32 -0.26
N LEU A 47 -0.02 -2.66 0.75
CA LEU A 47 -0.66 -2.54 2.06
C LEU A 47 -2.05 -1.85 1.96
N LEU A 48 -2.18 -0.81 1.15
CA LEU A 48 -3.45 -0.13 0.90
C LEU A 48 -4.50 -1.08 0.30
N LEU A 49 -4.11 -1.90 -0.68
CA LEU A 49 -5.00 -2.89 -1.29
C LEU A 49 -5.44 -3.94 -0.28
N ASP A 50 -4.50 -4.50 0.51
CA ASP A 50 -4.79 -5.52 1.52
C ASP A 50 -5.75 -5.00 2.59
N VAL A 51 -5.50 -3.79 3.12
CA VAL A 51 -6.35 -3.17 4.14
C VAL A 51 -7.74 -2.87 3.60
N ASN A 52 -7.85 -2.39 2.37
CA ASN A 52 -9.15 -2.10 1.77
C ASN A 52 -9.95 -3.37 1.49
N GLN A 53 -9.31 -4.44 1.01
CA GLN A 53 -9.94 -5.74 0.83
C GLN A 53 -10.41 -6.30 2.18
N ALA A 54 -9.55 -6.27 3.20
CA ALA A 54 -9.89 -6.68 4.56
C ALA A 54 -11.11 -5.93 5.11
N SER A 55 -11.15 -4.61 4.89
CA SER A 55 -12.25 -3.75 5.31
C SER A 55 -13.58 -4.12 4.66
N VAL A 56 -13.57 -4.48 3.37
CA VAL A 56 -14.77 -4.96 2.66
C VAL A 56 -15.24 -6.30 3.22
N VAL A 57 -14.33 -7.27 3.39
CA VAL A 57 -14.67 -8.61 3.90
C VAL A 57 -15.22 -8.54 5.33
N ASN A 58 -14.56 -7.78 6.21
CA ASN A 58 -14.98 -7.62 7.61
C ASN A 58 -16.33 -6.89 7.74
N GLY A 59 -16.64 -5.96 6.82
CA GLY A 59 -17.91 -5.23 6.83
C GLY A 59 -19.11 -6.04 6.30
N GLY A 60 -18.89 -7.26 5.82
CA GLY A 60 -19.94 -8.18 5.35
C GLY A 60 -20.76 -7.60 4.19
N SER A 61 -21.99 -8.11 4.01
CA SER A 61 -22.86 -7.75 2.87
C SER A 61 -23.09 -6.24 2.71
N ARG A 62 -23.14 -5.48 3.82
CA ARG A 62 -23.32 -4.02 3.80
C ARG A 62 -22.14 -3.30 3.16
N ALA A 63 -20.93 -3.83 3.33
CA ALA A 63 -19.74 -3.24 2.73
C ALA A 63 -19.71 -3.40 1.20
N TYR A 64 -20.48 -4.31 0.62
CA TYR A 64 -20.57 -4.47 -0.84
C TYR A 64 -21.58 -3.51 -1.49
N THR A 65 -22.34 -2.74 -0.71
CA THR A 65 -23.28 -1.76 -1.29
C THR A 65 -22.51 -0.70 -2.08
N PRO A 66 -23.02 -0.24 -3.25
CA PRO A 66 -22.28 0.66 -4.14
C PRO A 66 -21.83 1.97 -3.49
N TYR A 67 -22.55 2.42 -2.47
CA TYR A 67 -22.32 3.66 -1.73
C TYR A 67 -21.60 3.45 -0.40
N SER A 68 -21.14 2.23 -0.11
CA SER A 68 -20.40 1.96 1.12
C SER A 68 -19.05 2.71 1.11
N PRO A 69 -18.60 3.21 2.26
CA PRO A 69 -17.25 3.76 2.39
C PRO A 69 -16.17 2.77 1.98
N GLN A 70 -16.39 1.47 2.21
CA GLN A 70 -15.43 0.40 1.92
C GLN A 70 -15.24 0.20 0.42
N VAL A 71 -16.32 0.15 -0.37
CA VAL A 71 -16.26 0.05 -1.83
C VAL A 71 -15.63 1.30 -2.43
N ARG A 72 -15.93 2.49 -1.89
CA ARG A 72 -15.26 3.73 -2.32
C ARG A 72 -13.74 3.64 -2.09
N LYS A 73 -13.30 3.27 -0.89
CA LYS A 73 -11.88 3.12 -0.57
C LYS A 73 -11.20 2.04 -1.40
N LEU A 74 -11.88 0.92 -1.68
CA LEU A 74 -11.34 -0.13 -2.54
C LEU A 74 -11.08 0.39 -3.97
N LYS A 75 -12.02 1.19 -4.53
CA LYS A 75 -11.82 1.85 -5.84
C LYS A 75 -10.66 2.83 -5.82
N GLU A 76 -10.54 3.64 -4.76
CA GLU A 76 -9.40 4.54 -4.57
C GLU A 76 -8.07 3.76 -4.49
N GLY A 77 -8.05 2.61 -3.81
CA GLY A 77 -6.89 1.72 -3.76
C GLY A 77 -6.49 1.17 -5.12
N PHE A 78 -7.46 0.74 -5.93
CA PHE A 78 -7.17 0.32 -7.32
C PHE A 78 -6.64 1.46 -8.17
N PHE A 79 -7.17 2.68 -8.01
CA PHE A 79 -6.64 3.86 -8.69
C PHE A 79 -5.19 4.13 -8.28
N PHE A 80 -4.87 4.09 -6.98
CA PHE A 80 -3.50 4.24 -6.48
C PHE A 80 -2.54 3.20 -7.09
N ALA A 81 -2.98 1.93 -7.17
CA ALA A 81 -2.18 0.86 -7.73
C ALA A 81 -1.90 1.03 -9.25
N ALA A 82 -2.84 1.67 -9.96
CA ALA A 82 -2.77 1.95 -11.39
C ALA A 82 -2.16 3.33 -11.73
N LEU A 83 -1.84 4.16 -10.73
CA LEU A 83 -1.25 5.47 -10.94
C LEU A 83 0.24 5.35 -11.33
N THR A 84 0.68 6.02 -12.40
CA THR A 84 2.08 5.93 -12.87
C THR A 84 3.09 6.55 -11.89
N PRO A 85 4.24 5.91 -11.64
CA PRO A 85 4.55 4.51 -11.94
C PRO A 85 3.64 3.55 -11.16
N THR A 86 2.98 2.62 -11.89
CA THR A 86 2.04 1.63 -11.34
C THR A 86 2.78 0.63 -10.46
N LEU A 87 2.06 -0.16 -9.64
CA LEU A 87 2.70 -1.23 -8.86
C LEU A 87 3.50 -2.21 -9.74
N ARG A 88 3.01 -2.48 -10.95
CA ARG A 88 3.73 -3.29 -11.94
C ARG A 88 5.01 -2.60 -12.42
N HIS A 89 4.95 -1.31 -12.72
CA HIS A 89 6.14 -0.54 -13.13
C HIS A 89 7.17 -0.48 -12.00
N LEU A 90 6.73 -0.27 -10.75
CA LEU A 90 7.60 -0.25 -9.58
C LEU A 90 8.30 -1.59 -9.37
N GLY A 91 7.58 -2.71 -9.50
CA GLY A 91 8.19 -4.05 -9.42
C GLY A 91 9.23 -4.30 -10.52
N LYS A 92 9.01 -3.77 -11.73
CA LYS A 92 9.98 -3.85 -12.82
C LYS A 92 11.23 -3.00 -12.52
N LEU A 93 11.04 -1.74 -12.12
CA LEU A 93 12.15 -0.83 -11.78
C LEU A 93 13.00 -1.38 -10.63
N GLU A 94 12.37 -1.91 -9.58
CA GLU A 94 13.09 -2.49 -8.45
C GLU A 94 13.94 -3.71 -8.86
N ALA A 95 13.46 -4.53 -9.80
CA ALA A 95 14.24 -5.65 -10.33
C ALA A 95 15.41 -5.19 -11.18
N GLU A 96 15.24 -4.13 -11.98
CA GLU A 96 16.29 -3.55 -12.81
C GLU A 96 17.38 -2.85 -11.98
N LEU A 97 17.04 -2.26 -10.84
CA LEU A 97 17.98 -1.53 -9.98
C LEU A 97 18.73 -2.41 -8.97
N LYS A 98 18.27 -3.65 -8.77
CA LYS A 98 18.95 -4.67 -7.93
C LYS A 98 19.92 -5.55 -8.72
N GLY A 99 19.81 -5.57 -10.05
CA GLY A 99 20.71 -6.29 -10.96
C GLY A 99 21.90 -5.42 -11.37
#